data_AF-A0A811P6W3-F1
#
_entry.id   AF-A0A811P6W3-F1
#
_cell.length_a   1.000
_cell.length_b   1.000
_cell.length_c   1.000
_cell.angle_alpha   90.00
_cell.angle_beta   90.00
_cell.angle_gamma   90.00
#
_symmetry.space_group_name_H-M   'P 1'
#
loop_
_entity.id
_entity.type
_entity.pdbx_description
1 polymer ?
#
loop_
_entity_poly.entity_id
_entity_poly.type
_entity_poly.pdbx_seq_one_letter_code
_entity_poly.pdbx_strand_id
1 'polypeptide(L)' 'MTLVFTKCDKRKKKKNGGRRPEENVETFQSLIREYFEAAPPWIMTSSVTNQGRDEILLHMSQLRNYWLKH' A
#
# COMPACT_ATOMS: atom_id res chain seq x y z
N MET A 1 -10.53 -5.48 -3.89
CA MET A 1 -9.45 -5.75 -2.92
C MET A 1 -8.41 -4.65 -3.06
N THR A 2 -7.88 -4.11 -1.96
CA THR A 2 -6.85 -3.05 -1.94
C THR A 2 -5.69 -3.49 -1.05
N LEU A 3 -4.45 -3.33 -1.51
CA LEU A 3 -3.25 -3.68 -0.76
C LEU A 3 -2.75 -2.49 0.07
N VAL A 4 -2.34 -2.72 1.32
CA VAL A 4 -1.81 -1.67 2.19
C VAL A 4 -0.40 -2.03 2.64
N PHE A 5 0.59 -1.26 2.16
CA PHE A 5 1.98 -1.38 2.57
C PHE A 5 2.22 -0.49 3.79
N THR A 6 2.48 -1.10 4.95
CA THR A 6 2.63 -0.38 6.22
C THR A 6 4.10 -0.12 6.56
N LYS A 7 4.33 0.83 7.48
CA LYS A 7 5.67 1.17 8.01
C LYS A 7 6.61 1.72 6.94
N CYS A 8 6.10 2.48 5.98
CA CYS A 8 6.89 3.08 4.89
C CYS A 8 7.86 4.18 5.36
N ASP A 9 7.88 4.53 6.65
CA ASP A 9 8.96 5.33 7.26
C ASP A 9 10.27 4.52 7.40
N LYS A 10 10.17 3.19 7.47
CA LYS A 10 11.32 2.33 7.74
C LYS A 10 12.22 2.19 6.51
N ARG A 11 13.40 2.79 6.61
CA ARG A 11 14.48 2.61 5.64
C ARG A 11 15.57 1.73 6.26
N LYS A 12 15.73 0.51 5.74
CA LYS A 12 16.92 -0.30 6.06
C LYS A 12 18.09 0.20 5.21
N LYS A 13 19.30 0.24 5.79
CA LYS A 13 20.50 0.61 5.04
C LYS A 13 20.73 -0.39 3.91
N LYS A 14 21.05 0.09 2.71
CA LYS A 14 21.28 -0.75 1.52
C LYS A 14 22.35 -1.83 1.75
N LYS A 15 23.39 -1.51 2.53
CA LYS A 15 24.44 -2.46 2.95
C LYS A 15 23.94 -3.69 3.73
N ASN A 16 22.73 -3.63 4.29
CA ASN A 16 22.11 -4.72 5.02
C ASN A 16 20.94 -5.35 4.22
N GLY A 17 20.98 -5.27 2.89
CA GLY A 17 19.89 -5.72 2.02
C GLY A 17 18.62 -4.87 2.13
N GLY A 18 18.73 -3.66 2.70
CA GLY A 18 17.61 -2.75 2.86
C GLY A 18 17.17 -2.12 1.55
N ARG A 19 15.87 -2.22 1.25
CA ARG A 19 15.22 -1.56 0.12
C ARG A 19 14.36 -0.39 0.61
N ARG A 20 14.18 0.60 -0.24
CA ARG A 20 13.19 1.66 -0.04
C ARG A 20 11.77 1.06 -0.14
N PRO A 21 10.79 1.64 0.56
CA PRO A 21 9.40 1.21 0.46
C PRO A 21 8.91 1.11 -0.99
N GLU A 22 9.26 2.07 -1.84
CA GLU A 22 8.87 2.11 -3.25
C GLU A 22 9.40 0.89 -4.02
N GLU A 23 10.66 0.52 -3.81
CA GLU A 23 11.28 -0.67 -4.43
C GLU A 23 10.59 -1.97 -3.95
N ASN A 24 10.11 -2.01 -2.71
CA ASN A 24 9.35 -3.16 -2.20
C ASN A 24 7.97 -3.25 -2.86
N VAL A 25 7.29 -2.10 -3.07
CA VAL A 25 6.00 -2.05 -3.76
C VAL A 25 6.15 -2.54 -5.20
N GLU A 26 7.12 -2.01 -5.95
CA GLU A 26 7.38 -2.43 -7.34
C GLU A 26 7.73 -3.91 -7.46
N THR A 27 8.58 -4.42 -6.55
CA THR A 27 8.93 -5.84 -6.50
C THR A 27 7.68 -6.70 -6.26
N PHE A 28 6.86 -6.31 -5.29
CA PHE A 28 5.66 -7.07 -4.94
C PHE A 28 4.60 -7.00 -6.06
N GLN A 29 4.39 -5.82 -6.67
CA GLN A 29 3.49 -5.68 -7.81
C GLN A 29 3.89 -6.57 -8.97
N SER A 30 5.20 -6.65 -9.26
CA SER A 30 5.74 -7.52 -10.30
C SER A 30 5.50 -9.00 -9.98
N LEU A 31 5.71 -9.40 -8.71
CA LEU A 31 5.47 -10.77 -8.23
C LEU A 31 4.01 -11.19 -8.38
N ILE A 32 3.07 -10.31 -8.02
CA ILE A 32 1.65 -10.68 -8.00
C ILE A 32 0.99 -10.59 -9.38
N ARG A 33 1.64 -9.98 -10.37
CA ARG A 33 1.03 -9.67 -11.67
C ARG A 33 0.51 -10.91 -12.41
N GLU A 34 1.14 -12.07 -12.19
CA GLU A 34 0.73 -13.35 -12.80
C GLU A 34 -0.55 -13.93 -12.16
N TYR A 35 -0.92 -13.46 -10.97
CA TYR A 35 -2.05 -13.96 -10.20
C TYR A 35 -3.30 -13.06 -10.28
N PHE A 36 -3.22 -11.92 -10.96
CA PHE A 36 -4.32 -10.97 -11.10
C PHE A 36 -4.46 -10.49 -12.53
N GLU A 37 -5.69 -10.48 -13.07
CA GLU A 37 -6.00 -9.89 -14.38
C GLU A 37 -5.62 -8.40 -14.44
N ALA A 38 -5.79 -7.69 -13.34
CA ALA A 38 -5.33 -6.32 -13.13
C ALA A 38 -4.72 -6.18 -11.74
N ALA A 39 -3.58 -5.50 -11.66
CA ALA A 39 -2.90 -5.28 -10.39
C ALA A 39 -3.85 -4.57 -9.40
N PRO A 40 -4.06 -5.10 -8.19
CA PRO A 40 -4.90 -4.45 -7.20
C PRO A 40 -4.39 -3.03 -6.88
N PRO A 41 -5.29 -2.06 -6.62
CA PRO A 41 -4.89 -0.76 -6.10
C PRO A 41 -4.16 -0.93 -4.77
N TRP A 42 -3.22 -0.03 -4.49
CA TRP A 42 -2.43 -0.09 -3.27
C TRP A 42 -2.23 1.29 -2.63
N ILE A 43 -1.97 1.28 -1.33
CA ILE A 43 -1.65 2.47 -0.54
C ILE A 43 -0.41 2.20 0.30
N MET A 44 0.56 3.12 0.29
CA MET A 44 1.66 3.14 1.25
C MET A 44 1.26 3.96 2.47
N THR A 45 1.57 3.47 3.68
CA THR A 45 1.25 4.17 4.91
C THR A 45 2.32 4.06 5.99
N SER A 46 2.37 5.06 6.85
CA SER A 46 3.17 5.07 8.08
C SER A 46 2.39 5.77 9.19
N SER A 47 2.23 5.08 10.32
CA SER A 47 1.63 5.66 11.52
C SER A 47 2.55 6.68 12.20
N VAL A 48 3.85 6.66 11.91
CA VAL A 48 4.84 7.57 12.52
C VAL A 48 4.89 8.90 11.77
N THR A 49 4.79 8.86 10.44
CA THR A 49 4.92 10.05 9.58
C THR A 49 3.60 10.55 9.04
N ASN A 50 2.48 9.92 9.39
CA ASN A 50 1.14 10.15 8.82
C ASN A 50 1.03 9.98 7.30
N GLN A 51 2.04 9.40 6.65
CA GLN A 51 1.97 9.07 5.22
C GLN A 51 0.77 8.14 4.96
N GLY A 52 0.01 8.43 3.91
CA GLY A 52 -1.11 7.57 3.48
C GLY A 52 -2.36 7.65 4.35
N ARG A 53 -2.38 8.52 5.38
CA ARG A 53 -3.50 8.61 6.33
C ARG A 53 -4.78 9.02 5.61
N ASP A 54 -4.72 10.10 4.84
CA ASP A 54 -5.89 10.66 4.19
C ASP A 54 -6.39 9.75 3.07
N GLU A 55 -5.48 9.08 2.35
CA GLU A 55 -5.81 8.09 1.33
C GLU A 55 -6.52 6.87 1.93
N ILE A 56 -6.06 6.37 3.09
CA ILE A 56 -6.74 5.27 3.80
C ILE A 56 -8.13 5.73 4.27
N LEU A 57 -8.24 6.91 4.87
CA LEU A 57 -9.53 7.42 5.37
C LEU A 57 -10.53 7.65 4.24
N LEU A 58 -10.07 8.20 3.12
CA LEU A 58 -10.88 8.35 1.91
C LEU A 58 -11.32 6.99 1.38
N HIS A 59 -10.41 6.01 1.29
CA HIS A 59 -10.75 4.67 0.84
C HIS A 59 -11.78 3.98 1.74
N MET A 60 -11.62 4.09 3.06
CA MET A 60 -12.61 3.56 4.02
C MET A 60 -13.97 4.25 3.90
N SER A 61 -13.99 5.56 3.67
CA SER A 61 -15.23 6.32 3.43
C SER A 61 -15.94 5.84 2.16
N GLN A 62 -15.19 5.63 1.07
CA GLN A 62 -15.72 5.09 -0.19
C GLN A 62 -16.33 3.71 0.01
N LEU A 63 -15.64 2.80 0.71
CA LEU A 63 -16.15 1.47 1.02
C LEU A 63 -17.42 1.55 1.87
N ARG A 64 -17.41 2.34 2.95
CA ARG A 64 -18.59 2.56 3.79
C ARG A 64 -19.78 3.05 2.96
N ASN A 65 -19.57 4.04 2.10
CA ASN A 65 -20.63 4.59 1.27
C ASN A 65 -21.14 3.61 0.20
N TYR A 66 -20.27 2.73 -0.30
CA TYR A 66 -20.69 1.65 -1.21
C TYR A 66 -21.65 0.69 -0.53
N TRP A 67 -21.30 0.18 0.65
CA TRP A 67 -22.12 -0.75 1.44
C TRP A 67 -23.37 -0.13 2.09
N LEU A 68 -23.44 1.20 2.19
CA LEU A 68 -24.68 1.86 2.61
C LEU A 68 -25.68 2.02 1.45
N LYS A 69 -25.20 1.92 0.20
CA LYS A 69 -26.02 2.07 -1.01
C LYS A 69 -26.48 0.73 -1.60
N HIS A 70 -25.91 -0.39 -1.17
CA HIS A 70 -26.16 -1.74 -1.67
C HIS A 70 -26.34 -2.69 -0.49
#